data_AF-A0A961AE57-F1
#
_entry.id   AF-A0A961AE57-F1
#
_cell.length_a   1.000
_cell.length_b   1.000
_cell.length_c   1.000
_cell.angle_alpha   90.00
_cell.angle_beta   90.00
_cell.angle_gamma   90.00
#
_symmetry.space_group_name_H-M   'P 1'
#
loop_
_entity.id
_entity.type
_entity.pdbx_description
1 polymer ?
#
loop_
_entity_poly.entity_id
_entity_poly.type
_entity_poly.pdbx_seq_one_letter_code
_entity_poly.pdbx_strand_id
1 'polypeptide(L)'
;LSGWEMSFPGTEMPSLSGESFGQNNPLNITWFEPGQIPVHLELQQNVSEVTPPELIADFTIDVAAFDPQFTADSFFKSAGNEITFDISASVSDLPVANYGWDWESDGNLDHTGLESSLSHTFAQGTYTVTMHMYAQNGYSRSVSHQAGVLDGEVVIIRNDGNTYDA
;
A
#
# COMPACT_ATOMS: atom_id res chain seq x y z
N LEU A 1 -9.99 15.26 -37.21
CA LEU A 1 -9.72 15.42 -35.76
C LEU A 1 -8.70 14.36 -35.38
N SER A 2 -7.48 14.70 -34.98
CA SER A 2 -6.49 13.68 -34.59
C SER A 2 -6.78 13.21 -33.16
N GLY A 3 -6.79 11.89 -32.95
CA GLY A 3 -6.95 11.25 -31.65
C GLY A 3 -5.63 10.64 -31.18
N TRP A 4 -5.56 10.31 -29.89
CA TRP A 4 -4.43 9.57 -29.31
C TRP A 4 -4.96 8.34 -28.57
N GLU A 5 -4.13 7.31 -28.52
CA GLU A 5 -4.36 6.13 -27.70
C GLU A 5 -3.11 5.88 -26.85
N MET A 6 -3.34 5.56 -25.58
CA MET A 6 -2.29 5.14 -24.66
C MET A 6 -2.67 3.77 -24.11
N SER A 7 -1.75 2.83 -24.28
CA SER A 7 -1.92 1.46 -23.81
C SER A 7 -0.84 1.10 -22.78
N PHE A 8 -1.23 0.23 -21.86
CA PHE A 8 -0.36 -0.32 -20.83
C PHE A 8 -0.34 -1.84 -21.02
N PRO A 9 0.83 -2.44 -21.29
CA PRO A 9 0.97 -3.89 -21.36
C PRO A 9 0.61 -4.54 -20.01
N GLY A 10 -0.47 -5.34 -19.96
CA GLY A 10 -0.91 -6.05 -18.75
C GLY A 10 -2.44 -6.12 -18.64
N THR A 11 -2.98 -7.17 -18.03
CA THR A 11 -4.42 -7.48 -18.06
C THR A 11 -5.32 -6.57 -17.19
N GLU A 12 -4.75 -5.69 -16.37
CA GLU A 12 -5.52 -4.94 -15.35
C GLU A 12 -5.43 -3.41 -15.47
N MET A 13 -4.71 -2.88 -16.46
CA MET A 13 -4.49 -1.44 -16.58
C MET A 13 -5.43 -0.83 -17.64
N PRO A 14 -6.17 0.24 -17.32
CA PRO A 14 -7.13 0.82 -18.26
C PRO A 14 -6.41 1.45 -19.46
N SER A 15 -6.79 1.08 -20.68
CA SER A 15 -6.42 1.86 -21.86
C SER A 15 -7.17 3.19 -21.83
N LEU A 16 -6.47 4.28 -22.17
CA LEU A 16 -7.05 5.61 -22.24
C LEU A 16 -6.97 6.10 -23.68
N SER A 17 -8.08 6.65 -24.18
CA SER A 17 -8.16 7.26 -25.51
C SER A 17 -8.88 8.60 -25.44
N GLY A 18 -8.53 9.51 -26.34
CA GLY A 18 -9.13 10.86 -26.36
C GLY A 18 -8.96 11.58 -27.69
N GLU A 19 -9.79 12.61 -27.90
CA GLU A 19 -9.66 13.54 -29.04
C GLU A 19 -8.83 14.76 -28.63
N SER A 20 -7.99 15.25 -29.56
CA SER A 20 -7.16 16.47 -29.52
C SER A 20 -7.13 17.29 -28.21
N PHE A 21 -5.95 17.38 -27.58
CA PHE A 21 -5.67 18.35 -26.52
C PHE A 21 -5.75 19.79 -27.07
N GLY A 22 -6.63 20.62 -26.49
CA GLY A 22 -6.32 22.05 -26.40
C GLY A 22 -5.04 22.21 -25.59
N GLN A 23 -4.11 23.08 -26.03
CA GLN A 23 -2.80 23.25 -25.37
C GLN A 23 -3.00 23.43 -23.85
N ASN A 24 -2.42 22.53 -23.04
CA ASN A 24 -2.35 22.54 -21.57
C ASN A 24 -3.45 21.81 -20.76
N ASN A 25 -4.00 20.68 -21.21
CA ASN A 25 -4.77 19.80 -20.30
C ASN A 25 -3.93 18.56 -19.90
N PRO A 26 -3.26 18.55 -18.74
CA PRO A 26 -2.47 17.39 -18.31
C PRO A 26 -3.39 16.20 -18.00
N LEU A 27 -3.01 15.02 -18.47
CA LEU A 27 -3.63 13.77 -18.08
C LEU A 27 -3.05 13.33 -16.73
N ASN A 28 -3.91 13.20 -15.71
CA ASN A 28 -3.50 12.67 -14.42
C ASN A 28 -3.85 11.19 -14.36
N ILE A 29 -2.83 10.34 -14.19
CA ILE A 29 -2.98 8.90 -13.96
C ILE A 29 -2.42 8.60 -12.57
N THR A 30 -3.09 7.74 -11.81
CA THR A 30 -2.60 7.25 -10.52
C THR A 30 -2.27 5.77 -10.64
N TRP A 31 -1.01 5.44 -10.36
CA TRP A 31 -0.51 4.07 -10.33
C TRP A 31 -0.54 3.54 -8.89
N PHE A 32 -1.04 2.31 -8.71
CA PHE A 32 -1.19 1.72 -7.37
C PHE A 32 -0.13 0.65 -7.06
N GLU A 33 0.45 0.05 -8.09
CA GLU A 33 1.49 -0.97 -7.96
C GLU A 33 2.87 -0.39 -8.29
N PRO A 34 3.90 -0.71 -7.48
CA PRO A 34 5.27 -0.33 -7.80
C PRO A 34 5.84 -1.19 -8.91
N GLY A 35 6.90 -0.67 -9.54
CA GLY A 35 7.61 -1.35 -10.61
C GLY A 35 7.75 -0.51 -11.87
N GLN A 36 8.20 -1.16 -12.92
CA GLN A 36 8.46 -0.54 -14.22
C GLN A 36 7.20 -0.61 -15.08
N ILE A 37 6.58 0.54 -15.34
CA ILE A 37 5.35 0.63 -16.12
C ILE A 37 5.72 1.12 -17.53
N PRO A 38 5.70 0.23 -18.54
CA PRO A 38 5.85 0.66 -19.93
C PRO A 38 4.63 1.48 -20.36
N VAL A 39 4.90 2.63 -20.99
CA VAL A 39 3.91 3.55 -21.54
C VAL A 39 4.14 3.67 -23.03
N HIS A 40 3.10 3.29 -23.78
CA HIS A 40 3.10 3.34 -25.24
C HIS A 40 2.07 4.37 -25.71
N LEU A 41 2.52 5.41 -26.42
CA LEU A 41 1.67 6.50 -26.91
C LEU A 41 1.65 6.53 -28.43
N GLU A 42 0.47 6.37 -29.01
CA GLU A 42 0.26 6.41 -30.46
C GLU A 42 -0.64 7.56 -30.89
N LEU A 43 -0.32 8.15 -32.06
CA LEU A 43 -1.14 9.11 -32.77
C LEU A 43 -2.02 8.38 -33.79
N GLN A 44 -3.33 8.55 -33.70
CA GLN A 44 -4.23 8.17 -34.79
C GLN A 44 -4.75 9.42 -35.49
N GLN A 45 -4.36 9.59 -36.75
CA GLN A 45 -4.91 10.66 -37.58
C GLN A 45 -6.26 10.21 -38.16
N ASN A 46 -7.30 11.03 -38.01
CA ASN A 46 -8.56 10.85 -38.77
C ASN A 46 -8.38 11.44 -40.17
N VAL A 47 -7.71 10.68 -41.03
CA VAL A 47 -7.61 10.93 -42.48
C VAL A 47 -8.47 9.91 -43.22
N SER A 48 -8.86 10.20 -44.47
CA SER A 48 -9.77 9.35 -45.26
C SER A 48 -9.20 7.97 -45.63
N GLU A 49 -7.94 7.73 -45.30
CA GLU A 49 -7.20 6.50 -45.54
C GLU A 49 -6.85 5.88 -44.18
N VAL A 50 -7.08 4.59 -43.98
CA VAL A 50 -6.76 3.92 -42.71
C VAL A 50 -5.25 3.73 -42.64
N THR A 51 -4.55 4.69 -42.04
CA THR A 51 -3.13 4.55 -41.70
C THR A 51 -3.00 3.89 -40.33
N PRO A 52 -2.05 2.96 -40.13
CA PRO A 52 -1.70 2.49 -38.80
C PRO A 52 -1.37 3.67 -37.86
N PRO A 53 -1.60 3.52 -36.54
CA PRO A 53 -1.19 4.53 -35.57
C PRO A 53 0.33 4.79 -35.67
N GLU A 54 0.73 6.04 -35.45
CA GLU A 54 2.14 6.45 -35.40
C GLU A 54 2.61 6.46 -33.95
N LEU A 55 3.65 5.69 -33.62
CA LEU A 55 4.27 5.73 -32.29
C LEU A 55 4.93 7.10 -32.06
N ILE A 56 4.44 7.85 -31.08
CA ILE A 56 4.99 9.17 -30.72
C ILE A 56 5.98 9.06 -29.57
N ALA A 57 5.72 8.18 -28.60
CA ALA A 57 6.58 7.98 -27.46
C ALA A 57 6.45 6.56 -26.90
N ASP A 58 7.58 6.00 -26.50
CA ASP A 58 7.70 4.75 -25.77
C ASP A 58 8.69 4.99 -24.64
N PHE A 59 8.25 4.82 -23.40
CA PHE A 59 9.06 5.05 -22.22
C PHE A 59 8.57 4.21 -21.04
N THR A 60 9.42 4.11 -20.02
CA THR A 60 9.09 3.40 -18.78
C THR A 60 8.99 4.39 -17.64
N ILE A 61 7.95 4.24 -16.81
CA ILE A 61 7.81 4.94 -15.54
C ILE A 61 8.23 3.97 -14.44
N ASP A 62 9.24 4.35 -13.65
CA ASP A 62 9.60 3.61 -12.44
C ASP A 62 8.75 4.14 -11.26
N VAL A 63 7.87 3.28 -10.74
CA VAL A 63 7.07 3.56 -9.55
C VAL A 63 7.73 2.90 -8.35
N ALA A 64 8.19 3.72 -7.39
CA ALA A 64 8.86 3.24 -6.19
C ALA A 64 7.95 2.36 -5.31
N ALA A 65 8.48 1.23 -4.83
CA ALA A 65 7.83 0.40 -3.81
C ALA A 65 7.74 1.16 -2.49
N PHE A 66 6.57 1.07 -1.85
CA PHE A 66 6.33 1.65 -0.54
C PHE A 66 5.13 0.94 0.07
N ASP A 67 5.41 -0.15 0.78
CA ASP A 67 4.40 -1.06 1.30
C ASP A 67 4.67 -1.32 2.79
N PRO A 68 3.92 -0.65 3.69
CA PRO A 68 4.03 -0.89 5.12
C PRO A 68 3.44 -2.25 5.47
N GLN A 69 4.21 -3.06 6.20
CA GLN A 69 3.82 -4.37 6.67
C GLN A 69 4.27 -4.51 8.12
N PHE A 70 3.45 -5.16 8.95
CA PHE A 70 3.86 -5.56 10.28
C PHE A 70 3.29 -6.91 10.67
N THR A 71 4.02 -7.62 11.51
CA THR A 71 3.58 -8.83 12.21
C THR A 71 3.52 -8.57 13.71
N ALA A 72 2.87 -9.48 14.44
CA ALA A 72 2.91 -9.51 15.89
C ALA A 72 3.31 -10.92 16.35
N ASP A 73 3.94 -11.04 17.51
CA ASP A 73 4.21 -12.34 18.13
C ASP A 73 2.92 -13.13 18.40
N SER A 74 1.86 -12.43 18.81
CA SER A 74 0.48 -12.90 18.74
C SER A 74 -0.49 -11.72 18.66
N PHE A 75 -1.50 -11.82 17.80
CA PHE A 75 -2.62 -10.88 17.78
C PHE A 75 -3.64 -11.14 18.89
N PHE A 76 -3.47 -12.22 19.66
CA PHE A 76 -4.33 -12.55 20.79
C PHE A 76 -3.52 -12.81 22.05
N LYS A 77 -3.74 -12.02 23.10
CA LYS A 77 -3.04 -12.13 24.39
C LYS A 77 -4.00 -11.95 25.56
N SER A 78 -3.58 -12.41 26.73
CA SER A 78 -4.25 -12.08 27.99
C SER A 78 -3.97 -10.62 28.38
N ALA A 79 -4.91 -9.97 29.05
CA ALA A 79 -4.74 -8.60 29.54
C ALA A 79 -3.48 -8.48 30.42
N GLY A 80 -2.70 -7.42 30.22
CA GLY A 80 -1.45 -7.18 30.93
C GLY A 80 -0.21 -7.85 30.31
N ASN A 81 -0.38 -8.77 29.36
CA ASN A 81 0.74 -9.27 28.55
C ASN A 81 1.04 -8.32 27.40
N GLU A 82 2.32 -8.22 27.08
CA GLU A 82 2.80 -7.38 26.00
C GLU A 82 2.65 -8.09 24.65
N ILE A 83 2.24 -7.34 23.62
CA ILE A 83 2.28 -7.76 22.22
C ILE A 83 3.49 -7.08 21.59
N THR A 84 4.34 -7.85 20.93
CA THR A 84 5.50 -7.31 20.20
C THR A 84 5.20 -7.27 18.71
N PHE A 85 5.22 -6.06 18.16
CA PHE A 85 5.04 -5.78 16.75
C PHE A 85 6.40 -5.67 16.06
N ASP A 86 6.50 -6.20 14.84
CA ASP A 86 7.71 -6.20 14.03
C ASP A 86 7.38 -5.76 12.60
N ILE A 87 8.14 -4.81 12.09
CA ILE A 87 7.93 -4.21 10.77
C ILE A 87 8.98 -4.63 9.74
N SER A 88 9.80 -5.65 10.02
CA SER A 88 10.90 -6.08 9.16
C SER A 88 10.45 -6.55 7.77
N ALA A 89 9.18 -6.89 7.62
CA ALA A 89 8.55 -7.24 6.33
C ALA A 89 8.14 -6.01 5.49
N SER A 90 8.22 -4.79 6.02
CA SER A 90 7.92 -3.57 5.27
C SER A 90 8.91 -3.37 4.12
N VAL A 91 8.41 -2.94 2.97
CA VAL A 91 9.23 -2.68 1.77
C VAL A 91 9.17 -1.19 1.43
N SER A 92 10.33 -0.59 1.15
CA SER A 92 10.40 0.79 0.70
C SER A 92 11.61 1.05 -0.18
N ASP A 93 11.38 1.55 -1.40
CA ASP A 93 12.39 2.14 -2.28
C ASP A 93 12.64 3.61 -1.95
N LEU A 94 11.77 4.22 -1.12
CA LEU A 94 11.93 5.58 -0.63
C LEU A 94 12.62 5.59 0.73
N PRO A 95 13.48 6.58 1.04
CA PRO A 95 13.99 6.76 2.39
C PRO A 95 12.85 6.99 3.39
N VAL A 96 12.73 6.10 4.37
CA VAL A 96 11.75 6.24 5.46
C VAL A 96 12.19 7.34 6.41
N ALA A 97 11.28 8.26 6.70
CA ALA A 97 11.46 9.35 7.65
C ALA A 97 11.04 8.96 9.06
N ASN A 98 9.94 8.22 9.20
CA ASN A 98 9.38 7.84 10.49
C ASN A 98 8.34 6.72 10.36
N TYR A 99 8.06 6.05 11.48
CA TYR A 99 6.84 5.24 11.68
C TYR A 99 5.94 5.90 12.72
N GLY A 100 4.63 5.66 12.58
CA GLY A 100 3.61 6.05 13.55
C GLY A 100 2.72 4.87 13.88
N TRP A 101 2.33 4.73 15.13
CA TRP A 101 1.40 3.72 15.60
C TRP A 101 0.18 4.39 16.22
N ASP A 102 -1.00 3.94 15.79
CA ASP A 102 -2.29 4.25 16.37
C ASP A 102 -2.87 2.92 16.87
N TRP A 103 -2.89 2.75 18.19
CA TRP A 103 -3.17 1.47 18.84
C TRP A 103 -4.65 1.11 18.79
N GLU A 104 -5.53 2.11 18.67
CA GLU A 104 -6.98 1.98 18.65
C GLU A 104 -7.64 2.39 17.33
N SER A 105 -6.84 2.89 16.38
CA SER A 105 -7.28 3.46 15.11
C SER A 105 -8.25 4.65 15.28
N ASP A 106 -8.02 5.50 16.29
CA ASP A 106 -8.86 6.67 16.59
C ASP A 106 -8.51 7.91 15.73
N GLY A 107 -7.43 7.80 14.94
CA GLY A 107 -6.92 8.86 14.08
C GLY A 107 -5.78 9.68 14.69
N ASN A 108 -5.40 9.42 15.94
CA ASN A 108 -4.23 10.00 16.60
C ASN A 108 -3.10 8.99 16.67
N LEU A 109 -1.86 9.47 16.52
CA LEU A 109 -0.69 8.61 16.75
C LEU A 109 -0.38 8.58 18.24
N ASP A 110 -0.32 7.38 18.79
CA ASP A 110 0.06 7.10 20.18
C ASP A 110 1.56 6.95 20.33
N HIS A 111 2.23 6.45 19.29
CA HIS A 111 3.68 6.30 19.27
C HIS A 111 4.26 6.69 17.92
N THR A 112 5.47 7.26 17.94
CA THR A 112 6.23 7.56 16.72
C THR A 112 7.71 7.26 16.93
N GLY A 113 8.36 6.70 15.92
CA GLY A 113 9.79 6.42 15.98
C GLY A 113 10.28 5.58 14.80
N LEU A 114 11.57 5.25 14.81
CA LEU A 114 12.26 4.50 13.75
C LEU A 114 12.61 3.06 14.16
N GLU A 115 12.05 2.59 15.26
CA GLU A 115 12.25 1.24 15.76
C GLU A 115 11.62 0.22 14.79
N SER A 116 12.37 -0.83 14.46
CA SER A 116 11.88 -1.93 13.62
C SER A 116 11.01 -2.92 14.39
N SER A 117 11.01 -2.83 15.72
CA SER A 117 10.18 -3.64 16.61
C SER A 117 9.77 -2.80 17.82
N LEU A 118 8.51 -2.93 18.23
CA LEU A 118 7.90 -2.16 19.29
C LEU A 118 6.91 -3.04 20.05
N SER A 119 6.91 -2.92 21.37
CA SER A 119 6.05 -3.72 22.23
C SER A 119 5.04 -2.81 22.95
N HIS A 120 3.80 -3.28 23.07
CA HIS A 120 2.69 -2.55 23.68
C HIS A 120 1.76 -3.47 24.47
N THR A 121 1.26 -2.98 25.60
CA THR A 121 0.33 -3.71 26.46
C THR A 121 -1.04 -3.07 26.40
N PHE A 122 -2.04 -3.85 25.96
CA PHE A 122 -3.43 -3.41 25.89
C PHE A 122 -4.21 -3.82 27.14
N ALA A 123 -5.27 -3.05 27.43
CA ALA A 123 -6.32 -3.51 28.31
C ALA A 123 -7.16 -4.61 27.62
N GLN A 124 -8.07 -5.25 28.36
CA GLN A 124 -9.00 -6.19 27.76
C GLN A 124 -9.89 -5.49 26.72
N GLY A 125 -9.99 -6.07 25.52
CA GLY A 125 -10.78 -5.51 24.43
C GLY A 125 -10.42 -6.06 23.06
N THR A 126 -10.98 -5.46 22.02
CA THR A 126 -10.56 -5.68 20.64
C THR A 126 -10.16 -4.34 20.05
N TYR A 127 -8.99 -4.31 19.45
CA TYR A 127 -8.34 -3.11 18.95
C TYR A 127 -8.05 -3.26 17.47
N THR A 128 -8.24 -2.19 16.70
CA THR A 128 -7.69 -2.10 15.34
C THR A 128 -6.39 -1.33 15.47
N VAL A 129 -5.26 -2.02 15.32
CA VAL A 129 -3.95 -1.40 15.37
C VAL A 129 -3.57 -0.95 13.98
N THR A 130 -3.24 0.33 13.81
CA THR A 130 -2.80 0.91 12.54
C THR A 130 -1.36 1.37 12.63
N MET A 131 -0.52 0.89 11.71
CA MET A 131 0.85 1.37 11.54
C MET A 131 0.92 2.27 10.30
N HIS A 132 1.51 3.44 10.47
CA HIS A 132 1.79 4.42 9.43
C HIS A 132 3.29 4.45 9.11
N MET A 133 3.62 4.42 7.83
CA MET A 133 4.98 4.60 7.33
C MET A 133 5.05 5.90 6.54
N TYR A 134 6.03 6.74 6.87
CA TYR A 134 6.23 8.06 6.27
C TYR A 134 7.57 8.13 5.55
N ALA A 135 7.57 8.50 4.27
CA ALA A 135 8.77 8.76 3.48
C ALA A 135 9.25 10.21 3.63
N GLN A 136 10.54 10.45 3.41
CA GLN A 136 11.13 11.80 3.48
C GLN A 136 10.58 12.78 2.42
N ASN A 137 10.05 12.27 1.31
CA ASN A 137 9.42 13.09 0.27
C ASN A 137 7.95 13.45 0.59
N GLY A 138 7.45 13.09 1.78
CA GLY A 138 6.08 13.34 2.22
C GLY A 138 5.06 12.27 1.79
N TYR A 139 5.48 11.23 1.04
CA TYR A 139 4.62 10.09 0.75
C TYR A 139 4.36 9.28 2.03
N SER A 140 3.15 8.76 2.20
CA SER A 140 2.80 7.94 3.36
C SER A 140 1.78 6.88 2.99
N ARG A 141 1.86 5.74 3.69
CA ARG A 141 0.86 4.67 3.66
C ARG A 141 0.67 4.10 5.05
N SER A 142 -0.40 3.34 5.22
CA SER A 142 -0.68 2.63 6.47
C SER A 142 -1.22 1.24 6.21
N VAL A 143 -1.14 0.40 7.24
CA VAL A 143 -1.68 -0.95 7.29
C VAL A 143 -2.31 -1.18 8.67
N SER A 144 -3.37 -1.98 8.73
CA SER A 144 -4.10 -2.24 9.97
C SER A 144 -4.33 -3.73 10.20
N HIS A 145 -4.27 -4.15 11.47
CA HIS A 145 -4.63 -5.50 11.90
C HIS A 145 -5.48 -5.45 13.18
N GLN A 146 -6.35 -6.43 13.39
CA GLN A 146 -7.07 -6.58 14.66
C GLN A 146 -6.21 -7.31 15.68
N ALA A 147 -6.20 -6.80 16.91
CA ALA A 147 -5.66 -7.45 18.08
C ALA A 147 -6.78 -7.67 19.12
N GLY A 148 -6.88 -8.87 19.67
CA GLY A 148 -7.86 -9.23 20.69
C GLY A 148 -7.18 -9.52 22.03
N VAL A 149 -7.56 -8.79 23.08
CA VAL A 149 -7.04 -8.99 24.43
C VAL A 149 -8.15 -9.48 25.34
N LEU A 150 -7.94 -10.67 25.89
CA LEU A 150 -8.94 -11.40 26.69
C LEU A 150 -8.61 -11.35 28.17
N ASP A 151 -9.63 -11.51 29.01
CA ASP A 151 -9.43 -11.78 30.43
C ASP A 151 -9.17 -13.27 30.62
N GLY A 152 -8.18 -13.62 31.43
CA GLY A 152 -7.71 -15.00 31.61
C GLY A 152 -6.77 -15.51 30.50
N GLU A 153 -6.39 -16.79 30.60
CA GLU A 153 -5.43 -17.45 29.71
C GLU A 153 -6.01 -17.61 28.29
N VAL A 154 -5.24 -17.18 27.28
CA VAL A 154 -5.62 -17.38 25.88
C VAL A 154 -5.22 -18.78 25.44
N VAL A 155 -6.21 -19.66 25.24
CA VAL A 155 -6.00 -20.98 24.64
C VAL A 155 -6.44 -20.92 23.17
N ILE A 156 -5.49 -20.94 22.24
CA ILE A 156 -5.81 -21.01 20.81
C ILE A 156 -6.19 -22.46 20.49
N ILE A 157 -7.49 -22.72 20.34
CA ILE A 157 -7.98 -24.00 19.85
C ILE A 157 -8.05 -23.92 18.33
N ARG A 158 -7.20 -24.66 17.61
CA ARG A 158 -7.37 -24.85 16.18
C ARG A 158 -8.54 -25.82 15.92
N ASN A 159 -9.16 -25.72 14.74
CA ASN A 159 -10.28 -26.61 14.33
C ASN A 159 -9.90 -28.11 14.25
N ASP A 160 -8.65 -28.46 14.53
CA ASP A 160 -8.15 -29.84 14.67
C ASP A 160 -8.23 -30.38 16.11
N GLY A 161 -8.69 -29.58 17.07
CA GLY A 161 -8.86 -29.98 18.47
C GLY A 161 -7.57 -29.98 19.30
N ASN A 162 -6.45 -29.51 18.75
CA ASN A 162 -5.20 -29.39 19.49
C ASN A 162 -5.11 -28.02 20.18
N THR A 163 -4.64 -28.06 21.43
CA THR A 163 -4.27 -26.85 22.20
C THR A 163 -2.76 -26.70 22.17
N TYR A 164 -2.29 -25.48 21.98
CA TYR A 164 -0.90 -25.09 22.18
C TYR A 164 -0.91 -23.89 23.11
N ASP A 165 -0.03 -23.90 24.12
CA ASP A 165 0.23 -22.70 24.92
C ASP A 165 0.76 -21.61 23.99
N ALA A 166 0.21 -20.40 24.11
CA ALA A 166 0.57 -19.23 23.30
C ALA A 166 1.94 -18.65 23.66
#